data_AF-A0A6I1K0U7-F1
#
_entry.id   AF-A0A6I1K0U7-F1
#
_cell.length_a   1.000
_cell.length_b   1.000
_cell.length_c   1.000
_cell.angle_alpha   90.00
_cell.angle_beta   90.00
_cell.angle_gamma   90.00
#
_symmetry.space_group_name_H-M   'P 1'
#
loop_
_entity.id
_entity.type
_entity.pdbx_description
1 polymer ?
#
loop_
_entity_poly.entity_id
_entity_poly.type
_entity_poly.pdbx_seq_one_letter_code
_entity_poly.pdbx_strand_id
1 'polypeptide(L)'
;MHRIVTTGIEFWRWLAAQRPLKRAGLKLALLAVVVLFALYPNPVLLVRQVGRLLDTESLIQPDLPAMPEINRGIDQLLATNTPALTEFKAVERYVYRRVSYQYDWHGWWNLDYWPTAAEVWERQREDCDGRAVLAVSILRARGHADARLVANLQHVWVVVGTNELMGPMADKNFRREGGKTIITFPALKTLLDSLAMTCKFPAWRVMLMLVTLLALVFHPSADPGRFAMLCAMMLAGYAVFLDWCVRRVDRDAAGFDWNFPVAAVLILGSLAFAWRTARRGEG
;
A
#
# COMPACT_ATOMS: atom_id res chain seq x y z
N MET A 1 -23.23 27.81 7.75
CA MET A 1 -22.62 27.03 8.85
C MET A 1 -23.65 26.44 9.83
N HIS A 2 -24.65 27.20 10.32
CA HIS A 2 -25.65 26.70 11.28
C HIS A 2 -26.43 25.43 10.85
N ARG A 3 -26.80 25.30 9.57
CA ARG A 3 -27.50 24.11 9.04
C ARG A 3 -26.65 22.83 9.02
N ILE A 4 -25.33 22.93 8.81
CA ILE A 4 -24.42 21.77 8.77
C ILE A 4 -24.16 21.21 10.17
N VAL A 5 -24.02 22.11 11.16
CA VAL A 5 -23.80 21.74 12.56
C VAL A 5 -25.04 21.04 13.15
N THR A 6 -26.24 21.54 12.83
CA THR A 6 -27.50 20.95 13.28
C THR A 6 -27.72 19.55 12.71
N THR A 7 -27.50 19.35 11.41
CA THR A 7 -27.60 18.02 10.78
C THR A 7 -26.61 17.01 11.36
N GLY A 8 -25.40 17.45 11.73
CA GLY A 8 -24.40 16.58 12.35
C GLY A 8 -24.88 16.05 13.69
N ILE A 9 -25.28 16.94 14.60
CA ILE A 9 -25.74 16.56 15.94
C ILE A 9 -26.94 15.61 15.89
N GLU A 10 -27.89 15.85 14.98
CA GLU A 10 -29.06 14.99 14.78
C GLU A 10 -28.69 13.59 14.32
N PHE A 11 -27.76 13.46 13.35
CA PHE A 11 -27.27 12.16 12.90
C PHE A 11 -26.67 11.35 14.06
N TRP A 12 -25.86 11.98 14.91
CA TRP A 12 -25.21 11.28 16.01
C TRP A 12 -26.16 10.90 17.14
N ARG A 13 -27.16 11.75 17.43
CA ARG A 13 -28.26 11.39 18.35
C ARG A 13 -29.05 10.20 17.80
N TRP A 14 -29.38 10.21 16.52
CA TRP A 14 -30.05 9.09 15.86
C TRP A 14 -29.21 7.81 15.91
N LEU A 15 -27.91 7.90 15.64
CA LEU A 15 -26.99 6.76 15.69
C LEU A 15 -26.86 6.20 17.11
N ALA A 16 -26.80 7.06 18.12
CA ALA A 16 -26.73 6.67 19.52
C ALA A 16 -28.01 5.93 19.97
N ALA A 17 -29.17 6.33 19.45
CA ALA A 17 -30.47 5.71 19.73
C ALA A 17 -30.69 4.35 19.03
N GLN A 18 -29.80 3.91 18.14
CA GLN A 18 -29.90 2.60 17.51
C GLN A 18 -29.53 1.47 18.49
N ARG A 19 -30.08 0.28 18.26
CA ARG A 19 -29.71 -0.95 18.98
C ARG A 19 -28.19 -1.20 18.91
N PRO A 20 -27.55 -1.76 19.94
CA PRO A 20 -26.09 -1.87 20.02
C PRO A 20 -25.41 -2.49 18.79
N LEU A 21 -25.94 -3.61 18.28
CA LEU A 21 -25.41 -4.29 17.09
C LEU A 21 -25.57 -3.45 15.83
N LYS A 22 -26.74 -2.84 15.62
CA LYS A 22 -27.00 -1.96 14.47
C LYS A 22 -26.10 -0.73 14.51
N ARG A 23 -25.92 -0.14 15.70
CA ARG A 23 -25.02 0.99 15.95
C ARG A 23 -23.57 0.63 15.60
N ALA A 24 -23.08 -0.51 16.08
CA ALA A 24 -21.74 -0.99 15.75
C ALA A 24 -21.57 -1.21 14.24
N GLY A 25 -22.54 -1.89 13.59
CA GLY A 25 -22.54 -2.11 12.15
C GLY A 25 -22.49 -0.82 11.33
N LEU A 26 -23.30 0.19 11.71
CA LEU A 26 -23.30 1.50 11.04
C LEU A 26 -21.96 2.24 11.22
N LYS A 27 -21.35 2.19 12.41
CA LYS A 27 -20.03 2.79 12.66
C LYS A 27 -18.95 2.10 11.83
N LEU A 28 -18.95 0.77 11.78
CA LEU A 28 -18.01 -0.01 10.96
C LEU A 28 -18.20 0.26 9.47
N ALA A 29 -19.45 0.39 8.99
CA ALA A 29 -19.74 0.75 7.61
C ALA A 29 -19.20 2.15 7.27
N LEU A 30 -19.41 3.15 8.15
CA LEU A 30 -18.87 4.49 7.94
C LEU A 30 -17.33 4.49 7.94
N LEU A 31 -16.70 3.76 8.86
CA LEU A 31 -15.26 3.61 8.88
C LEU A 31 -14.76 2.96 7.59
N ALA A 32 -15.42 1.89 7.12
CA ALA A 32 -15.07 1.21 5.88
C ALA A 32 -15.16 2.14 4.67
N VAL A 33 -16.20 2.98 4.59
CA VAL A 33 -16.32 3.99 3.52
C VAL A 33 -15.16 4.98 3.56
N VAL A 34 -14.79 5.48 4.74
CA VAL A 34 -13.65 6.41 4.86
C VAL A 34 -12.32 5.73 4.54
N VAL A 35 -12.11 4.50 4.99
CA VAL A 35 -10.92 3.71 4.66
C VAL A 35 -10.83 3.46 3.16
N LEU A 36 -11.92 3.05 2.52
CA LEU A 36 -11.97 2.85 1.07
C LEU A 36 -11.70 4.15 0.32
N PHE A 37 -12.28 5.27 0.74
CA PHE A 37 -12.02 6.57 0.11
C PHE A 37 -10.56 7.04 0.32
N ALA A 38 -10.00 6.82 1.51
CA ALA A 38 -8.64 7.22 1.83
C ALA A 38 -7.60 6.36 1.09
N LEU A 39 -7.81 5.05 1.01
CA LEU A 39 -6.86 4.11 0.40
C LEU A 39 -7.10 3.91 -1.09
N TYR A 40 -8.36 3.87 -1.53
CA TYR A 40 -8.77 3.54 -2.89
C TYR A 40 -9.81 4.53 -3.44
N PRO A 41 -9.48 5.82 -3.57
CA PRO A 41 -10.40 6.84 -4.07
C PRO A 41 -10.90 6.56 -5.49
N ASN A 42 -10.19 5.72 -6.26
CA ASN A 42 -10.65 5.23 -7.56
C ASN A 42 -11.17 3.77 -7.46
N PRO A 43 -12.49 3.57 -7.24
CA PRO A 43 -13.06 2.23 -7.07
C PRO A 43 -13.02 1.40 -8.36
N VAL A 44 -12.98 2.03 -9.54
CA VAL A 44 -12.86 1.31 -10.82
C VAL A 44 -11.50 0.62 -10.90
N LEU A 45 -10.43 1.31 -10.48
CA LEU A 45 -9.09 0.72 -10.42
C LEU A 45 -8.99 -0.36 -9.34
N LEU A 46 -9.69 -0.22 -8.21
CA LEU A 46 -9.75 -1.27 -7.19
C LEU A 46 -10.34 -2.57 -7.74
N VAL A 47 -11.47 -2.49 -8.47
CA VAL A 47 -12.08 -3.66 -9.10
C VAL A 47 -11.14 -4.28 -10.14
N ARG A 48 -10.47 -3.46 -10.95
CA ARG A 48 -9.45 -3.94 -11.90
C ARG A 48 -8.28 -4.63 -11.18
N GLN A 49 -7.80 -4.05 -10.09
CA GLN A 49 -6.69 -4.59 -9.30
C GLN A 49 -7.03 -5.98 -8.75
N VAL A 50 -8.25 -6.17 -8.23
CA VAL A 50 -8.70 -7.50 -7.79
C VAL A 50 -8.63 -8.52 -8.94
N GLY A 51 -9.11 -8.16 -10.13
CA GLY A 51 -9.01 -9.03 -11.31
C GLY A 51 -7.57 -9.38 -11.67
N ARG A 52 -6.66 -8.39 -11.61
CA ARG A 52 -5.23 -8.53 -11.92
C ARG A 52 -4.47 -9.37 -10.91
N LEU A 53 -4.82 -9.29 -9.63
CA LEU A 53 -4.23 -10.15 -8.60
C LEU A 53 -4.68 -11.60 -8.72
N LEU A 54 -5.89 -11.84 -9.24
CA LEU A 54 -6.38 -13.18 -9.55
C LEU A 54 -5.73 -13.77 -10.81
N ASP A 55 -5.36 -12.92 -11.78
CA ASP A 55 -4.67 -13.33 -13.00
C ASP A 55 -3.47 -12.43 -13.33
N THR A 56 -2.39 -12.58 -12.56
CA THR A 56 -1.18 -11.76 -12.74
C THR A 56 -0.48 -12.00 -14.08
N GLU A 57 -0.73 -13.13 -14.74
CA GLU A 57 -0.16 -13.42 -16.06
C GLU A 57 -0.75 -12.51 -17.13
N SER A 58 -1.98 -12.02 -16.96
CA SER A 58 -2.60 -11.07 -17.90
C SER A 58 -1.90 -9.71 -17.92
N LEU A 59 -1.07 -9.41 -16.93
CA LEU A 59 -0.27 -8.17 -16.86
C LEU A 59 0.93 -8.21 -17.80
N ILE A 60 1.42 -9.42 -18.08
CA ILE A 60 2.64 -9.68 -18.82
C ILE A 60 2.32 -9.72 -20.33
N GLN A 61 2.93 -8.81 -21.09
CA GLN A 61 2.62 -8.62 -22.52
C GLN A 61 3.92 -8.67 -23.35
N PRO A 62 4.43 -9.88 -23.65
CA PRO A 62 5.66 -10.04 -24.44
C PRO A 62 5.49 -9.58 -25.90
N ASP A 63 4.26 -9.48 -26.37
CA ASP A 63 3.86 -9.04 -27.72
C ASP A 63 3.47 -7.55 -27.79
N LEU A 64 3.85 -6.75 -26.78
CA LEU A 64 3.62 -5.30 -26.76
C LEU A 64 4.10 -4.64 -28.07
N PRO A 65 3.31 -3.77 -28.74
CA PRO A 65 3.73 -3.14 -30.00
C PRO A 65 5.05 -2.36 -29.94
N ALA A 66 5.41 -1.84 -28.77
CA ALA A 66 6.67 -1.13 -28.53
C ALA A 66 7.89 -2.05 -28.32
N MET A 67 7.68 -3.37 -28.23
CA MET A 67 8.74 -4.34 -27.92
C MET A 67 9.92 -4.29 -28.90
N PRO A 68 9.74 -4.09 -30.24
CA PRO A 68 10.87 -3.92 -31.15
C PRO A 68 11.75 -2.71 -30.83
N GLU A 69 11.15 -1.59 -30.39
CA GLU A 69 11.90 -0.40 -29.97
C GLU A 69 12.65 -0.66 -28.65
N ILE A 70 11.95 -1.26 -27.68
CA ILE A 70 12.51 -1.61 -26.38
C ILE A 70 13.71 -2.54 -26.54
N ASN A 71 13.56 -3.60 -27.33
CA ASN A 71 14.63 -4.57 -27.58
C ASN A 71 15.84 -3.92 -28.24
N ARG A 72 15.64 -3.05 -29.23
CA ARG A 72 16.74 -2.31 -29.86
C ARG A 72 17.49 -1.43 -28.85
N GLY A 73 16.77 -0.79 -27.93
CA GLY A 73 17.38 0.01 -26.86
C GLY A 73 18.18 -0.82 -25.85
N ILE A 74 17.76 -2.06 -25.59
CA ILE A 74 18.50 -3.00 -24.75
C ILE A 74 19.72 -3.54 -25.47
N ASP A 75 19.60 -3.85 -26.76
CA ASP A 75 20.71 -4.38 -27.58
C ASP A 75 21.87 -3.38 -27.65
N GLN A 76 21.59 -2.07 -27.63
CA GLN A 76 22.61 -1.00 -27.51
C GLN A 76 23.40 -1.05 -26.20
N LEU A 77 22.90 -1.73 -25.17
CA LEU A 77 23.56 -1.92 -23.88
C LEU A 77 24.36 -3.23 -23.82
N LEU A 78 24.30 -4.07 -24.86
CA LEU A 78 24.87 -5.41 -24.89
C LEU A 78 26.02 -5.48 -25.90
N ALA A 79 27.07 -6.22 -25.53
CA ALA A 79 28.09 -6.63 -26.49
C ALA A 79 27.61 -7.87 -27.27
N THR A 80 28.23 -8.16 -28.40
CA THR A 80 27.99 -9.43 -29.12
C THR A 80 28.34 -10.62 -28.21
N ASN A 81 27.53 -11.68 -28.22
CA ASN A 81 27.70 -12.89 -27.40
C ASN A 81 27.70 -12.63 -25.88
N THR A 82 26.84 -11.74 -25.42
CA THR A 82 26.71 -11.41 -24.00
C THR A 82 26.15 -12.59 -23.19
N PRO A 83 26.72 -12.95 -22.02
CA PRO A 83 26.15 -13.95 -21.13
C PRO A 83 24.74 -13.58 -20.65
N ALA A 84 23.88 -14.58 -20.41
CA ALA A 84 22.48 -14.37 -20.02
C ALA A 84 22.30 -13.45 -18.78
N LEU A 85 23.15 -13.59 -17.75
CA LEU A 85 23.07 -12.71 -16.57
C LEU A 85 23.31 -11.23 -16.92
N THR A 86 24.22 -10.96 -17.86
CA THR A 86 24.50 -9.60 -18.31
C THR A 86 23.34 -9.02 -19.12
N GLU A 87 22.65 -9.86 -19.89
CA GLU A 87 21.38 -9.50 -20.54
C GLU A 87 20.29 -9.16 -19.52
N PHE A 88 20.09 -10.02 -18.51
CA PHE A 88 19.12 -9.77 -17.44
C PHE A 88 19.37 -8.44 -16.72
N LYS A 89 20.64 -8.14 -16.44
CA LYS A 89 21.05 -6.86 -15.85
C LYS A 89 20.90 -5.69 -16.82
N ALA A 90 21.01 -5.89 -18.12
CA ALA A 90 20.72 -4.85 -19.10
C ALA A 90 19.22 -4.53 -19.15
N VAL A 91 18.34 -5.54 -19.10
CA VAL A 91 16.88 -5.34 -19.00
C VAL A 91 16.53 -4.56 -17.74
N GLU A 92 17.04 -4.97 -16.57
CA GLU A 92 16.82 -4.26 -15.30
C GLU A 92 17.24 -2.79 -15.39
N ARG A 93 18.46 -2.51 -15.87
CA ARG A 93 18.95 -1.14 -16.03
C ARG A 93 18.14 -0.33 -17.03
N TYR A 94 17.72 -0.96 -18.14
CA TYR A 94 16.91 -0.30 -19.15
C TYR A 94 15.57 0.14 -18.55
N VAL A 95 14.86 -0.77 -17.86
CA VAL A 95 13.58 -0.47 -17.20
C VAL A 95 13.73 0.63 -16.16
N TYR A 96 14.76 0.57 -15.30
CA TYR A 96 15.00 1.61 -14.30
C TYR A 96 15.28 2.99 -14.88
N ARG A 97 15.96 3.06 -16.02
CA ARG A 97 16.22 4.32 -16.71
C ARG A 97 14.98 4.86 -17.43
N ARG A 98 14.17 3.95 -17.98
CA ARG A 98 13.04 4.30 -18.84
C ARG A 98 11.79 4.66 -18.03
N VAL A 99 11.49 3.89 -17.00
CA VAL A 99 10.32 4.08 -16.13
C VAL A 99 10.76 4.76 -14.84
N SER A 100 10.37 6.01 -14.60
CA SER A 100 10.69 6.74 -13.36
C SER A 100 9.95 6.15 -12.16
N TYR A 101 10.57 6.11 -10.98
CA TYR A 101 9.91 5.54 -9.80
C TYR A 101 8.84 6.50 -9.26
N GLN A 102 7.60 6.02 -9.14
CA GLN A 102 6.51 6.76 -8.53
C GLN A 102 5.52 5.80 -7.87
N TYR A 103 5.26 5.98 -6.58
CA TYR A 103 4.26 5.18 -5.85
C TYR A 103 2.86 5.32 -6.42
N ASP A 104 2.06 4.26 -6.30
CA ASP A 104 0.69 4.19 -6.80
C ASP A 104 -0.24 5.24 -6.24
N TRP A 105 -0.07 5.67 -4.98
CA TRP A 105 -0.92 6.71 -4.43
C TRP A 105 -0.68 8.09 -5.06
N HIS A 106 0.44 8.28 -5.77
CA HIS A 106 0.70 9.46 -6.59
C HIS A 106 0.28 9.24 -8.06
N GLY A 107 0.54 8.06 -8.62
CA GLY A 107 0.25 7.75 -10.03
C GLY A 107 -1.20 7.34 -10.28
N TRP A 108 -1.71 6.39 -9.51
CA TRP A 108 -3.02 5.76 -9.63
C TRP A 108 -4.04 6.24 -8.61
N TRP A 109 -3.61 7.07 -7.65
CA TRP A 109 -4.39 7.58 -6.50
C TRP A 109 -4.82 6.52 -5.49
N ASN A 110 -4.59 5.24 -5.78
CA ASN A 110 -4.88 4.11 -4.90
C ASN A 110 -3.64 3.67 -4.11
N LEU A 111 -3.84 2.90 -3.03
CA LEU A 111 -2.74 2.38 -2.21
C LEU A 111 -1.82 1.44 -3.00
N ASP A 112 -2.39 0.67 -3.92
CA ASP A 112 -1.73 -0.38 -4.72
C ASP A 112 -2.53 -0.57 -6.02
N TYR A 113 -1.84 -0.71 -7.16
CA TYR A 113 -2.39 -0.99 -8.48
C TYR A 113 -1.30 -1.53 -9.42
N TRP A 114 -1.38 -2.82 -9.76
CA TRP A 114 -0.41 -3.47 -10.63
C TRP A 114 -0.75 -3.18 -12.10
N PRO A 115 0.01 -2.36 -12.83
CA PRO A 115 -0.29 -2.01 -14.22
C PRO A 115 0.01 -3.15 -15.20
N THR A 116 -0.58 -3.12 -16.40
CA THR A 116 -0.10 -3.95 -17.52
C THR A 116 1.18 -3.36 -18.12
N ALA A 117 1.98 -4.15 -18.83
CA ALA A 117 3.18 -3.62 -19.47
C ALA A 117 2.90 -2.47 -20.45
N ALA A 118 1.75 -2.48 -21.14
CA ALA A 118 1.30 -1.37 -21.97
C ALA A 118 1.02 -0.09 -21.16
N GLU A 119 0.34 -0.18 -20.01
CA GLU A 119 0.10 0.96 -19.13
C GLU A 119 1.43 1.52 -18.59
N VAL A 120 2.35 0.65 -18.17
CA VAL A 120 3.71 1.05 -17.73
C VAL A 120 4.44 1.80 -18.84
N TRP A 121 4.39 1.28 -20.06
CA TRP A 121 5.06 1.88 -21.21
C TRP A 121 4.43 3.20 -21.64
N GLU A 122 3.11 3.35 -21.54
CA GLU A 122 2.45 4.62 -21.85
C GLU A 122 2.82 5.70 -20.81
N ARG A 123 2.79 5.34 -19.52
CA ARG A 123 2.96 6.31 -18.43
C ARG A 123 4.42 6.64 -18.11
N GLN A 124 5.34 5.70 -18.35
CA GLN A 124 6.77 5.84 -18.07
C GLN A 124 7.07 6.20 -16.59
N ARG A 125 6.14 5.93 -15.68
CA ARG A 125 6.21 6.22 -14.25
C ARG A 125 5.42 5.19 -13.48
N GLU A 126 6.09 4.38 -12.67
CA GLU A 126 5.50 3.31 -11.86
C GLU A 126 6.42 2.96 -10.69
N ASP A 127 5.92 2.22 -9.71
CA ASP A 127 6.75 1.71 -8.62
C ASP A 127 7.37 0.33 -8.95
N CYS A 128 7.62 -0.49 -7.93
CA CYS A 128 8.24 -1.79 -8.08
C CYS A 128 7.43 -2.75 -8.96
N ASP A 129 6.10 -2.72 -8.87
CA ASP A 129 5.23 -3.70 -9.53
C ASP A 129 5.21 -3.53 -11.06
N GLY A 130 4.99 -2.31 -11.55
CA GLY A 130 4.93 -2.00 -12.97
C GLY A 130 6.29 -2.15 -13.62
N ARG A 131 7.36 -1.78 -12.92
CA ARG A 131 8.74 -2.02 -13.38
C ARG A 131 9.00 -3.53 -13.52
N ALA A 132 8.57 -4.35 -12.56
CA ALA A 132 8.72 -5.80 -12.62
C ALA A 132 7.86 -6.43 -13.74
N VAL A 133 6.61 -5.98 -13.92
CA VAL A 133 5.71 -6.40 -15.00
C VAL A 133 6.34 -6.14 -16.37
N LEU A 134 6.86 -4.93 -16.59
CA LEU A 134 7.51 -4.59 -17.85
C LEU A 134 8.79 -5.43 -18.06
N ALA A 135 9.63 -5.60 -17.03
CA ALA A 135 10.84 -6.40 -17.12
C ALA A 135 10.55 -7.87 -17.47
N VAL A 136 9.53 -8.49 -16.86
CA VAL A 136 9.12 -9.87 -17.20
C VAL A 136 8.62 -9.94 -18.65
N SER A 137 7.83 -8.95 -19.08
CA SER A 137 7.32 -8.89 -20.47
C SER A 137 8.46 -8.83 -21.48
N ILE A 138 9.47 -7.99 -21.21
CA ILE A 138 10.67 -7.88 -22.04
C ILE A 138 11.45 -9.19 -22.06
N LEU A 139 11.72 -9.78 -20.89
CA LEU A 139 12.48 -11.04 -20.79
C LEU A 139 11.80 -12.17 -21.56
N ARG A 140 10.47 -12.30 -21.45
CA ARG A 140 9.70 -13.29 -22.21
C ARG A 140 9.73 -13.03 -23.71
N ALA A 141 9.61 -11.77 -24.13
CA ALA A 141 9.75 -11.40 -25.54
C ALA A 141 11.13 -11.73 -26.13
N ARG A 142 12.16 -11.72 -25.29
CA ARG A 142 13.55 -12.07 -25.63
C ARG A 142 13.86 -13.56 -25.47
N GLY A 143 12.86 -14.40 -25.23
CA GLY A 143 12.98 -15.86 -25.21
C GLY A 143 13.09 -16.50 -23.83
N HIS A 144 13.04 -15.72 -22.74
CA HIS A 144 13.07 -16.24 -21.37
C HIS A 144 11.67 -16.51 -20.85
N ALA A 145 11.04 -17.57 -21.37
CA ALA A 145 9.65 -17.93 -21.07
C ALA A 145 9.38 -18.23 -19.58
N ASP A 146 10.41 -18.57 -18.81
CA ASP A 146 10.34 -18.89 -17.39
C ASP A 146 10.42 -17.67 -16.47
N ALA A 147 10.61 -16.47 -17.02
CA ALA A 147 10.57 -15.22 -16.28
C ALA A 147 9.19 -15.03 -15.63
N ARG A 148 9.16 -14.72 -14.34
CA ARG A 148 7.93 -14.59 -13.54
C ARG A 148 8.03 -13.53 -12.46
N LEU A 149 6.87 -13.03 -12.04
CA LEU A 149 6.74 -12.13 -10.89
C LEU A 149 6.83 -12.91 -9.58
N VAL A 150 7.53 -12.33 -8.62
CA VAL A 150 7.53 -12.72 -7.21
C VAL A 150 7.35 -11.46 -6.39
N ALA A 151 6.63 -11.57 -5.27
CA ALA A 151 6.35 -10.45 -4.40
C ALA A 151 6.30 -10.84 -2.93
N ASN A 152 6.35 -9.82 -2.09
CA ASN A 152 5.92 -9.86 -0.70
C ASN A 152 5.06 -8.64 -0.39
N LEU A 153 4.83 -8.35 0.89
CA LEU A 153 3.99 -7.21 1.30
C LEU A 153 4.59 -5.83 0.99
N GLN A 154 5.86 -5.76 0.59
CA GLN A 154 6.58 -4.49 0.39
C GLN A 154 7.04 -4.25 -1.03
N HIS A 155 7.29 -5.34 -1.77
CA HIS A 155 8.05 -5.27 -3.01
C HIS A 155 7.66 -6.37 -3.98
N VAL A 156 7.73 -6.03 -5.27
CA VAL A 156 7.53 -6.94 -6.40
C VAL A 156 8.79 -6.95 -7.26
N TRP A 157 9.24 -8.13 -7.66
CA TRP A 157 10.47 -8.31 -8.41
C TRP A 157 10.39 -9.50 -9.37
N VAL A 158 11.49 -9.74 -10.07
CA VAL A 158 11.55 -10.70 -11.18
C VAL A 158 12.46 -11.87 -10.85
N VAL A 159 11.98 -13.08 -11.17
CA VAL A 159 12.78 -14.30 -11.15
C VAL A 159 12.85 -14.88 -12.55
N VAL A 160 14.06 -15.21 -13.01
CA VAL A 160 14.33 -15.86 -14.31
C VAL A 160 15.45 -16.90 -14.13
N GLY A 161 15.15 -18.17 -14.43
CA GLY A 161 15.98 -19.31 -14.06
C GLY A 161 16.24 -19.34 -12.55
N THR A 162 17.51 -19.33 -12.18
CA THR A 162 17.99 -19.23 -10.78
C THR A 162 18.32 -17.81 -10.35
N ASN A 163 18.10 -16.82 -11.22
CA ASN A 163 18.47 -15.43 -10.97
C ASN A 163 17.26 -14.63 -10.49
N GLU A 164 17.54 -13.68 -9.61
CA GLU A 164 16.55 -12.71 -9.14
C GLU A 164 17.05 -11.30 -9.45
N LEU A 165 16.15 -10.48 -9.98
CA LEU A 165 16.42 -9.14 -10.43
C LEU A 165 15.54 -8.17 -9.66
N MET A 166 15.86 -6.89 -9.75
CA MET A 166 15.05 -5.78 -9.27
C MET A 166 14.95 -5.67 -7.75
N GLY A 167 16.04 -5.95 -7.04
CA GLY A 167 16.09 -5.84 -5.58
C GLY A 167 15.28 -6.94 -4.87
N PRO A 168 15.66 -8.22 -5.03
CA PRO A 168 14.93 -9.32 -4.40
C PRO A 168 14.93 -9.23 -2.88
N MET A 169 13.86 -9.71 -2.26
CA MET A 169 13.73 -9.82 -0.81
C MET A 169 13.69 -11.29 -0.38
N ALA A 170 14.10 -11.57 0.86
CA ALA A 170 14.19 -12.94 1.39
C ALA A 170 12.84 -13.65 1.44
N ASP A 171 11.79 -12.94 1.86
CA ASP A 171 10.44 -13.49 1.98
C ASP A 171 9.71 -13.43 0.65
N LYS A 172 9.22 -14.59 0.16
CA LYS A 172 8.46 -14.73 -1.10
C LYS A 172 7.01 -15.10 -0.81
N ASN A 173 6.28 -14.15 -0.27
CA ASN A 173 4.92 -14.39 0.22
C ASN A 173 3.88 -14.50 -0.87
N PHE A 174 4.18 -14.00 -2.07
CA PHE A 174 3.30 -14.10 -3.22
C PHE A 174 4.13 -14.54 -4.43
N ARG A 175 3.82 -15.71 -4.99
CA ARG A 175 4.52 -16.23 -6.17
C ARG A 175 3.66 -17.19 -6.96
N ARG A 176 3.97 -17.35 -8.24
CA ARG A 176 3.33 -18.35 -9.10
C ARG A 176 4.25 -19.55 -9.27
N GLU A 177 3.78 -20.74 -8.91
CA GLU A 177 4.49 -22.02 -9.09
C GLU A 177 3.52 -23.05 -9.68
N GLY A 178 3.92 -23.71 -10.78
CA GLY A 178 3.09 -24.72 -11.44
C GLY A 178 1.70 -24.22 -11.86
N GLY A 179 1.60 -22.96 -12.30
CA GLY A 179 0.34 -22.34 -12.71
C GLY A 179 -0.58 -21.91 -11.55
N LYS A 180 -0.17 -22.10 -10.29
CA LYS A 180 -0.94 -21.72 -9.10
C LYS A 180 -0.31 -20.54 -8.39
N THR A 181 -1.13 -19.62 -7.89
CA THR A 181 -0.71 -18.56 -6.98
C THR A 181 -0.55 -19.14 -5.58
N ILE A 182 0.65 -19.03 -5.03
CA ILE A 182 0.98 -19.44 -3.67
C ILE A 182 1.11 -18.19 -2.82
N ILE A 183 0.32 -18.16 -1.75
CA ILE A 183 0.34 -17.09 -0.74
C ILE A 183 0.80 -17.71 0.58
N THR A 184 1.86 -17.16 1.18
CA THR A 184 2.35 -17.59 2.50
C THR A 184 2.31 -16.45 3.50
N PHE A 185 2.22 -16.79 4.78
CA PHE A 185 2.25 -15.78 5.83
C PHE A 185 3.66 -15.16 5.94
N PRO A 186 3.78 -13.83 5.97
CA PRO A 186 5.06 -13.13 6.09
C PRO A 186 5.71 -13.32 7.46
N ALA A 187 7.03 -13.21 7.52
CA ALA A 187 7.71 -13.12 8.80
C ALA A 187 7.30 -11.84 9.55
N LEU A 188 7.39 -11.84 10.88
CA LEU A 188 7.09 -10.65 11.68
C LEU A 188 7.94 -9.44 11.26
N LYS A 189 9.21 -9.67 10.90
CA LYS A 189 10.09 -8.62 10.36
C LYS A 189 9.46 -7.95 9.13
N THR A 190 9.03 -8.74 8.16
CA THR A 190 8.40 -8.27 6.91
C THR A 190 7.08 -7.54 7.19
N LEU A 191 6.28 -8.00 8.16
CA LEU A 191 5.08 -7.26 8.59
C LEU A 191 5.42 -5.87 9.17
N LEU A 192 6.43 -5.80 10.04
CA LEU A 192 6.86 -4.54 10.65
C LEU A 192 7.51 -3.60 9.62
N ASP A 193 8.29 -4.14 8.69
CA ASP A 193 8.89 -3.37 7.60
C ASP A 193 7.81 -2.84 6.65
N SER A 194 6.79 -3.66 6.35
CA SER A 194 5.62 -3.23 5.55
C SER A 194 4.84 -2.13 6.26
N LEU A 195 4.65 -2.28 7.58
CA LEU A 195 4.00 -1.24 8.38
C LEU A 195 4.80 0.08 8.35
N ALA A 196 6.13 0.00 8.37
CA ALA A 196 7.00 1.17 8.28
C ALA A 196 6.91 1.90 6.93
N MET A 197 6.49 1.24 5.84
CA MET A 197 6.22 1.90 4.56
C MET A 197 5.11 2.96 4.64
N THR A 198 4.34 3.00 5.73
CA THR A 198 3.37 4.07 6.00
C THR A 198 4.02 5.46 5.98
N CYS A 199 5.33 5.61 6.27
CA CYS A 199 6.00 6.92 6.14
C CYS A 199 6.07 7.47 4.71
N LYS A 200 5.93 6.61 3.70
CA LYS A 200 5.88 7.01 2.29
C LYS A 200 4.46 7.36 1.84
N PHE A 201 3.44 6.88 2.56
CA PHE A 201 2.03 7.12 2.26
C PHE A 201 1.60 8.54 2.64
N PRO A 202 0.64 9.18 1.93
CA PRO A 202 0.22 10.54 2.22
C PRO A 202 -0.37 10.67 3.63
N ALA A 203 0.33 11.39 4.50
CA ALA A 203 0.01 11.46 5.93
C ALA A 203 -1.43 11.91 6.23
N TRP A 204 -1.97 12.84 5.42
CA TRP A 204 -3.33 13.34 5.59
C TRP A 204 -4.41 12.26 5.42
N ARG A 205 -4.17 11.23 4.59
CA ARG A 205 -5.09 10.10 4.41
C ARG A 205 -5.17 9.24 5.68
N VAL A 206 -4.03 9.04 6.36
CA VAL A 206 -3.99 8.33 7.65
C VAL A 206 -4.64 9.18 8.74
N MET A 207 -4.37 10.48 8.79
CA MET A 207 -5.02 11.40 9.72
C MET A 207 -6.55 11.38 9.58
N LEU A 208 -7.07 11.37 8.35
CA LEU A 208 -8.50 11.26 8.08
C LEU A 208 -9.10 9.97 8.70
N MET A 209 -8.43 8.82 8.51
CA MET A 209 -8.87 7.54 9.09
C MET A 209 -8.82 7.56 10.61
N LEU A 210 -7.74 8.08 11.21
CA LEU A 210 -7.57 8.17 12.66
C LEU A 210 -8.63 9.08 13.30
N VAL A 211 -8.82 10.28 12.76
CA VAL A 211 -9.83 11.25 13.26
C VAL A 211 -11.24 10.69 13.13
N THR A 212 -11.53 10.00 12.02
CA THR A 212 -12.82 9.31 11.82
C THR A 212 -13.02 8.21 12.86
N LEU A 213 -12.02 7.37 13.09
CA LEU A 213 -12.06 6.31 14.10
C LEU A 213 -12.33 6.91 15.49
N LEU A 214 -11.64 7.98 15.85
CA LEU A 214 -11.86 8.67 17.12
C LEU A 214 -13.29 9.23 17.22
N ALA A 215 -13.79 9.92 16.18
CA ALA A 215 -15.16 10.46 16.15
C ALA A 215 -16.23 9.37 16.27
N LEU A 216 -15.98 8.19 15.68
CA LEU A 216 -16.86 7.03 15.77
C LEU A 216 -16.87 6.42 17.17
N VAL A 217 -15.75 6.44 17.89
CA VAL A 217 -15.66 5.96 19.27
C VAL A 217 -16.20 6.99 20.26
N PHE A 218 -15.88 8.27 20.08
CA PHE A 218 -16.21 9.37 20.97
C PHE A 218 -16.61 10.61 20.17
N HIS A 219 -17.88 10.99 20.31
CA HIS A 219 -18.46 12.03 19.49
C HIS A 219 -18.02 13.45 19.91
N PRO A 220 -17.59 14.34 18.99
CA PRO A 220 -17.15 15.69 19.32
C PRO A 220 -18.19 16.58 20.01
N SER A 221 -19.50 16.34 19.84
CA SER A 221 -20.51 17.15 20.56
C SER A 221 -20.77 16.69 21.99
N ALA A 222 -20.24 15.55 22.43
CA ALA A 222 -20.41 15.10 23.81
C ALA A 222 -19.57 15.96 24.76
N ASP A 223 -18.30 16.19 24.39
CA ASP A 223 -17.36 17.07 25.08
C ASP A 223 -16.31 17.53 24.04
N PRO A 224 -16.46 18.72 23.44
CA PRO A 224 -15.58 19.20 22.39
C PRO A 224 -14.13 19.36 22.85
N GLY A 225 -13.94 19.79 24.10
CA GLY A 225 -12.62 20.01 24.69
C GLY A 225 -11.87 18.69 24.86
N ARG A 226 -12.55 17.67 25.39
CA ARG A 226 -11.98 16.32 25.52
C ARG A 226 -11.74 15.66 24.17
N PHE A 227 -12.64 15.86 23.21
CA PHE A 227 -12.44 15.35 21.85
C PHE A 227 -11.18 15.95 21.21
N ALA A 228 -11.01 17.28 21.31
CA ALA A 228 -9.83 17.97 20.79
C ALA A 228 -8.54 17.48 21.47
N MET A 229 -8.54 17.29 22.79
CA MET A 229 -7.41 16.74 23.54
C MET A 229 -7.04 15.32 23.07
N LEU A 230 -8.03 14.42 22.94
CA LEU A 230 -7.79 13.04 22.48
C LEU A 230 -7.32 12.99 21.03
N CYS A 231 -7.84 13.89 20.19
CA CYS A 231 -7.38 14.05 18.82
C CYS A 231 -5.91 14.50 18.79
N ALA A 232 -5.54 15.51 19.58
CA ALA A 232 -4.17 15.98 19.68
C ALA A 232 -3.20 14.89 20.18
N MET A 233 -3.58 14.12 21.21
CA MET A 233 -2.79 12.99 21.71
C MET A 233 -2.60 11.90 20.64
N MET A 234 -3.67 11.54 19.92
CA MET A 234 -3.61 10.55 18.84
C MET A 234 -2.73 11.02 17.68
N LEU A 235 -2.81 12.30 17.29
CA LEU A 235 -1.97 12.88 16.24
C LEU A 235 -0.50 12.99 16.68
N ALA A 236 -0.22 13.29 17.95
CA ALA A 236 1.13 13.21 18.50
C ALA A 236 1.67 11.78 18.44
N GLY A 237 0.85 10.78 18.79
CA GLY A 237 1.19 9.37 18.63
C GLY A 237 1.49 9.00 17.18
N TYR A 238 0.70 9.51 16.22
CA TYR A 238 0.96 9.30 14.80
C TYR A 238 2.26 9.96 14.32
N ALA A 239 2.61 11.14 14.82
CA ALA A 239 3.89 11.78 14.51
C ALA A 239 5.08 10.96 15.02
N VAL A 240 5.00 10.41 16.25
CA VAL A 240 6.02 9.50 16.80
C VAL A 240 6.09 8.20 15.99
N PHE A 241 4.94 7.68 15.54
CA PHE A 241 4.88 6.51 14.66
C PHE A 241 5.57 6.78 13.31
N LEU A 242 5.39 7.96 12.72
CA LEU A 242 6.09 8.34 11.49
C LEU A 242 7.60 8.44 11.69
N ASP A 243 8.08 8.98 12.82
CA ASP A 243 9.52 8.99 13.15
C ASP A 243 10.06 7.56 13.25
N TRP A 244 9.34 6.65 13.91
CA TRP A 244 9.68 5.22 13.93
C TRP A 244 9.74 4.62 12.52
N CYS A 245 8.73 4.88 11.69
CA CYS A 245 8.66 4.38 10.32
C CYS A 245 9.86 4.84 9.48
N VAL A 246 10.22 6.13 9.54
CA VAL A 246 11.37 6.69 8.82
C VAL A 246 12.67 6.03 9.30
N ARG A 247 12.89 5.93 10.61
CA ARG A 247 14.08 5.30 11.17
C ARG A 247 14.20 3.84 10.77
N ARG A 248 13.09 3.11 10.77
CA ARG A 248 13.05 1.69 10.40
C ARG A 248 13.39 1.48 8.92
N VAL A 249 12.85 2.32 8.04
CA VAL A 249 13.14 2.27 6.60
C VAL A 249 14.58 2.68 6.29
N ASP A 250 15.12 3.72 6.94
CA ASP A 250 16.43 4.28 6.58
C ASP A 250 17.62 3.52 7.20
N ARG A 251 17.46 2.93 8.39
CA ARG A 251 18.60 2.42 9.17
C ARG A 251 18.81 0.91 9.09
N ASP A 252 17.95 0.18 8.37
CA ASP A 252 17.87 -1.29 8.45
C ASP A 252 17.91 -1.78 9.91
N ALA A 253 17.44 -0.94 10.84
CA ALA A 253 17.81 -1.04 12.23
C ALA A 253 17.05 -2.22 12.83
N ALA A 254 17.77 -3.34 12.98
CA ALA A 254 17.31 -4.53 13.70
C ALA A 254 17.09 -4.29 15.21
N GLY A 255 17.37 -3.09 15.71
CA GLY A 255 17.24 -2.70 17.11
C GLY A 255 15.81 -2.38 17.53
N PHE A 256 15.54 -2.56 18.82
CA PHE A 256 14.31 -2.10 19.45
C PHE A 256 14.27 -0.57 19.48
N ASP A 257 13.15 0.02 19.04
CA ASP A 257 12.93 1.46 19.02
C ASP A 257 11.71 1.78 19.91
N TRP A 258 11.93 2.61 20.92
CA TRP A 258 10.89 3.05 21.87
C TRP A 258 9.79 3.88 21.22
N ASN A 259 10.02 4.47 20.05
CA ASN A 259 9.01 5.23 19.35
C ASN A 259 7.78 4.38 18.99
N PHE A 260 7.97 3.11 18.63
CA PHE A 260 6.84 2.23 18.30
C PHE A 260 5.88 2.00 19.47
N PRO A 261 6.33 1.52 20.66
CA PRO A 261 5.43 1.35 21.80
C PRO A 261 4.88 2.69 22.32
N VAL A 262 5.66 3.78 22.29
CA VAL A 262 5.16 5.11 22.68
C VAL A 262 4.02 5.56 21.78
N ALA A 263 4.19 5.43 20.46
CA ALA A 263 3.14 5.75 19.50
C ALA A 263 1.89 4.88 19.71
N ALA A 264 2.07 3.57 19.92
CA ALA A 264 0.98 2.65 20.20
C ALA A 264 0.20 3.04 21.47
N VAL A 265 0.90 3.40 22.55
CA VAL A 265 0.28 3.85 23.81
C VAL A 265 -0.51 5.14 23.61
N LEU A 266 0.02 6.11 22.87
CA LEU A 266 -0.68 7.38 22.60
C LEU A 266 -1.94 7.17 21.75
N ILE A 267 -1.86 6.40 20.68
CA ILE A 267 -2.98 6.14 19.77
C ILE A 267 -4.04 5.25 20.46
N LEU A 268 -3.64 4.07 20.95
CA LEU A 268 -4.57 3.12 21.56
C LEU A 268 -5.09 3.61 22.91
N GLY A 269 -4.27 4.33 23.68
CA GLY A 269 -4.69 4.96 24.94
C GLY A 269 -5.75 6.03 24.72
N SER A 270 -5.62 6.84 23.66
CA SER A 270 -6.64 7.82 23.28
C SER A 270 -7.97 7.14 22.94
N LEU A 271 -7.94 6.04 22.17
CA LEU A 271 -9.13 5.26 21.82
C LEU A 271 -9.75 4.54 23.03
N ALA A 272 -8.93 3.97 23.91
CA ALA A 272 -9.41 3.31 25.12
C ALA A 272 -10.07 4.31 26.08
N PHE A 273 -9.48 5.49 26.25
CA PHE A 273 -10.05 6.57 27.07
C PHE A 273 -11.34 7.14 26.47
N ALA A 274 -11.35 7.37 25.15
CA ALA A 274 -12.53 7.73 24.36
C ALA A 274 -13.68 6.74 24.61
N TRP A 275 -13.42 5.44 24.46
CA TRP A 275 -14.40 4.38 24.65
C TRP A 275 -14.93 4.28 26.08
N ARG A 276 -14.04 4.34 27.09
CA ARG A 276 -14.44 4.33 28.50
C ARG A 276 -15.32 5.53 28.86
N THR A 277 -14.97 6.71 28.33
CA THR A 277 -15.75 7.92 28.55
C THR A 277 -17.13 7.81 27.93
N ALA A 278 -17.22 7.34 26.67
CA ALA A 278 -18.49 7.17 25.98
C ALA A 278 -19.43 6.24 26.75
N ARG A 279 -18.94 5.13 27.32
CA ARG A 279 -19.76 4.20 28.12
C ARG A 279 -20.28 4.79 29.42
N ARG A 280 -19.56 5.72 30.05
CA ARG A 280 -20.01 6.36 31.30
C ARG A 280 -21.13 7.37 31.10
N GLY A 281 -21.26 7.93 29.89
CA GLY A 281 -22.35 8.86 29.55
C GLY A 281 -23.63 8.17 29.06
N GLU A 282 -23.63 6.83 28.93
CA GLU A 282 -24.81 6.05 28.51
C GLU A 282 -25.63 5.50 29.69
N GLY A 283 -25.19 5.70 30.93
CA GLY A 283 -25.90 5.32 32.16
C GLY A 283 -26.42 6.55 32.88
#